data_AF-A0A7Y3E3T6-F1
#
_entry.id   AF-A0A7Y3E3T6-F1
#
_cell.length_a   1.000
_cell.length_b   1.000
_cell.length_c   1.000
_cell.angle_alpha   90.00
_cell.angle_beta   90.00
_cell.angle_gamma   90.00
#
_symmetry.space_group_name_H-M   'P 1'
#
loop_
_entity.id
_entity.type
_entity.pdbx_description
1 polymer ?
#
loop_
_entity_poly.entity_id
_entity_poly.type
_entity_poly.pdbx_seq_one_letter_code
_entity_poly.pdbx_strand_id
1 'polypeptide(L)'
;HLHLEVHTTPDDDVLAVVDPDVRYPPYSRNPQLWLQPLPGTGVIAGRVFDSAGEPVPGARIYGVTKPQPIETPFSFAETYEDRANPDPVFGEHFAIGDVPIGEHVLGVEIEGAKVFRKLLVEEEKVTEVEFRP
;
A
#
# COMPACT_ATOMS: atom_id res chain seq x y z
N HIS A 1 11.94 19.32 4.30
CA HIS A 1 10.85 18.38 3.99
C HIS A 1 11.04 17.94 2.55
N LEU A 2 11.25 16.65 2.32
CA LEU A 2 11.28 16.06 0.98
C LEU A 2 9.92 15.39 0.76
N HIS A 3 9.29 15.65 -0.39
CA HIS A 3 8.09 14.97 -0.84
C HIS A 3 8.39 14.28 -2.16
N LEU A 4 8.04 13.01 -2.28
CA LEU A 4 8.18 12.20 -3.49
C LEU A 4 6.79 11.73 -3.90
N GLU A 5 6.46 11.95 -5.17
CA GLU A 5 5.26 11.45 -5.80
C GLU A 5 5.66 10.76 -7.10
N VAL A 6 5.04 9.62 -7.40
CA VAL A 6 5.25 8.87 -8.63
C VAL A 6 3.98 8.96 -9.45
N HIS A 7 4.12 9.20 -10.76
CA HIS A 7 2.99 9.25 -11.69
C HIS A 7 3.22 8.29 -12.85
N THR A 8 2.18 7.57 -13.25
CA THR A 8 2.18 6.70 -14.42
C THR A 8 1.10 7.16 -15.39
N THR A 9 1.49 7.99 -16.34
CA THR A 9 0.59 8.57 -17.35
C THR A 9 0.51 7.70 -18.60
N PRO A 10 -0.61 7.73 -19.35
CA PRO A 10 -0.75 6.99 -20.60
C PRO A 10 0.08 7.58 -21.75
N ASP A 11 0.42 8.86 -21.66
CA ASP A 11 1.18 9.63 -22.64
C ASP A 11 2.22 10.52 -21.93
N ASP A 12 2.94 11.34 -22.70
CA ASP A 12 3.99 12.24 -22.24
C ASP A 12 3.50 13.67 -21.94
N ASP A 13 2.18 13.88 -21.77
CA ASP A 13 1.64 15.20 -21.43
C ASP A 13 2.02 15.60 -20.00
N VAL A 14 2.84 16.64 -19.88
CA VAL A 14 3.30 17.18 -18.61
C VAL A 14 2.12 17.70 -17.77
N LEU A 15 1.05 18.20 -18.39
CA LEU A 15 -0.12 18.68 -17.67
C LEU A 15 -0.88 17.55 -16.96
N ALA A 16 -0.74 16.29 -17.40
CA ALA A 16 -1.32 15.15 -16.70
C ALA A 16 -0.66 14.89 -15.33
N VAL A 17 0.54 15.44 -15.10
CA VAL A 17 1.33 15.30 -13.87
C VAL A 17 1.37 16.60 -13.08
N VAL A 18 1.62 17.73 -13.75
CA VAL A 18 1.83 19.05 -13.15
C VAL A 18 0.87 20.05 -13.77
N ASP A 19 -0.32 20.16 -13.18
CA ASP A 19 -1.33 21.16 -13.51
C ASP A 19 -1.70 21.96 -12.24
N PRO A 20 -1.45 23.29 -12.21
CA PRO A 20 -1.75 24.12 -11.05
C PRO A 20 -3.25 24.22 -10.73
N ASP A 21 -4.13 23.92 -11.68
CA ASP A 21 -5.59 23.94 -11.49
C ASP A 21 -6.13 22.58 -10.97
N VAL A 22 -5.29 21.53 -10.96
CA VAL A 22 -5.64 20.19 -10.50
C VAL A 22 -5.03 19.91 -9.12
N ARG A 23 -5.88 19.90 -8.09
CA ARG A 23 -5.44 19.65 -6.71
C ARG A 23 -5.04 18.19 -6.43
N TYR A 24 -5.64 17.23 -7.13
CA TYR A 24 -5.41 15.80 -6.94
C TYR A 24 -5.12 15.16 -8.29
N PRO A 25 -3.84 14.91 -8.62
CA PRO A 25 -3.49 14.32 -9.89
C PRO A 25 -4.08 12.92 -10.06
N PRO A 26 -4.66 12.61 -11.23
CA PRO A 26 -5.37 11.34 -11.46
C PRO A 26 -4.42 10.14 -11.68
N TYR A 27 -3.13 10.39 -11.89
CA TYR A 27 -2.15 9.37 -12.26
C TYR A 27 -1.09 9.10 -11.19
N SER A 28 -1.24 9.66 -9.99
CA SER A 28 -0.34 9.38 -8.88
C SER A 28 -0.37 7.89 -8.51
N ARG A 29 0.72 7.35 -8.00
CA ARG A 29 0.83 5.95 -7.55
C ARG A 29 1.51 5.92 -6.19
N ASN A 30 1.25 4.86 -5.43
CA ASN A 30 1.96 4.64 -4.19
C ASN A 30 3.45 4.40 -4.48
N PRO A 31 4.37 5.28 -4.03
CA PRO A 31 5.79 5.15 -4.36
C PRO A 31 6.41 3.85 -3.84
N GLN A 32 5.80 3.22 -2.83
CA GLN A 32 6.29 1.95 -2.28
C GLN A 32 6.33 0.82 -3.32
N LEU A 33 5.53 0.90 -4.41
CA LEU A 33 5.54 -0.07 -5.50
C LEU A 33 6.57 0.22 -6.60
N TRP A 34 7.23 1.38 -6.53
CA TRP A 34 8.12 1.92 -7.58
C TRP A 34 9.55 2.18 -7.09
N LEU A 35 9.78 2.08 -5.79
CA LEU A 35 11.10 2.15 -5.18
C LEU A 35 11.64 0.75 -5.00
N GLN A 36 12.95 0.58 -5.23
CA GLN A 36 13.63 -0.65 -4.85
C GLN A 36 13.59 -0.76 -3.31
N PRO A 37 13.07 -1.87 -2.75
CA PRO A 37 13.07 -2.10 -1.31
C PRO A 37 14.49 -2.17 -0.76
N LEU A 38 14.67 -1.86 0.52
CA LEU A 38 15.96 -2.05 1.18
C LEU A 38 16.42 -3.53 1.12
N PRO A 39 17.74 -3.80 1.09
CA PRO A 39 18.25 -5.17 1.13
C PRO A 39 17.68 -5.97 2.31
N GLY A 40 17.34 -7.24 2.09
CA GLY A 40 16.68 -8.09 3.09
C GLY A 40 15.21 -7.74 3.34
N THR A 41 14.56 -6.98 2.46
CA THR A 41 13.14 -6.63 2.56
C THR A 41 12.39 -6.85 1.23
N GLY A 42 11.06 -6.86 1.31
CA GLY A 42 10.15 -6.86 0.17
C GLY A 42 9.01 -5.85 0.35
N VAL A 43 8.02 -5.92 -0.52
CA VAL A 43 6.84 -5.05 -0.53
C VAL A 43 5.58 -5.87 -0.37
N ILE A 44 4.60 -5.34 0.34
CA ILE A 44 3.25 -5.89 0.41
C ILE A 44 2.31 -4.95 -0.34
N ALA A 45 1.54 -5.48 -1.29
CA ALA A 45 0.41 -4.80 -1.92
C ALA A 45 -0.87 -5.54 -1.52
N GLY A 46 -1.84 -4.84 -0.95
CA GLY A 46 -3.00 -5.54 -0.39
C GLY A 46 -4.34 -4.91 -0.66
N ARG A 47 -5.37 -5.77 -0.65
CA ARG A 47 -6.77 -5.42 -0.90
C ARG A 47 -7.63 -5.85 0.29
N VAL A 48 -8.57 -5.00 0.65
CA VAL A 48 -9.51 -5.23 1.75
C VAL A 48 -10.91 -4.97 1.22
N PHE A 49 -11.77 -5.98 1.28
CA PHE A 49 -13.16 -5.88 0.84
C PHE A 49 -14.11 -6.21 2.00
N ASP A 50 -15.27 -5.59 2.00
CA ASP A 50 -16.38 -5.92 2.89
C ASP A 50 -17.20 -7.14 2.38
N SER A 51 -18.32 -7.42 3.05
CA SER A 51 -19.22 -8.51 2.69
C SER A 51 -19.98 -8.27 1.38
N ALA A 52 -20.12 -7.01 0.94
CA ALA A 52 -20.70 -6.63 -0.34
C ALA A 52 -19.68 -6.71 -1.50
N GLY A 53 -18.40 -6.90 -1.18
CA GLY A 53 -17.31 -6.92 -2.15
C GLY A 53 -16.80 -5.53 -2.52
N GLU A 54 -17.16 -4.50 -1.74
CA GLU A 54 -16.69 -3.14 -1.92
C GLU A 54 -15.36 -2.92 -1.15
N PRO A 55 -14.43 -2.09 -1.66
CA PRO A 55 -13.25 -1.70 -0.91
C PRO A 55 -13.60 -1.06 0.44
N VAL A 56 -12.89 -1.44 1.50
CA VAL A 56 -13.05 -0.80 2.82
C VAL A 56 -12.05 0.36 2.92
N PRO A 57 -12.48 1.64 2.90
CA PRO A 57 -11.59 2.79 3.07
C PRO A 57 -11.20 2.99 4.53
N GLY A 58 -9.99 3.52 4.79
CA GLY A 58 -9.52 3.82 6.15
C GLY A 58 -9.31 2.61 7.08
N ALA A 59 -9.37 1.38 6.57
CA ALA A 59 -9.10 0.18 7.34
C ALA A 59 -7.62 0.10 7.73
N ARG A 60 -7.35 -0.32 8.97
CA ARG A 60 -5.98 -0.39 9.51
C ARG A 60 -5.44 -1.81 9.48
N ILE A 61 -4.32 -1.98 8.81
CA ILE A 61 -3.59 -3.24 8.66
C ILE A 61 -2.43 -3.27 9.64
N TYR A 62 -2.50 -4.20 10.59
CA TYR A 62 -1.49 -4.45 11.60
C TYR A 62 -0.68 -5.69 11.28
N GLY A 63 0.49 -5.84 11.91
CA GLY A 63 1.26 -7.09 11.91
C GLY A 63 2.65 -7.01 11.29
N VAL A 64 3.01 -5.89 10.67
CA VAL A 64 4.38 -5.62 10.23
C VAL A 64 5.18 -4.96 11.34
N THR A 65 6.36 -5.51 11.64
CA THR A 65 7.35 -4.87 12.51
C THR A 65 8.57 -4.50 11.69
N LYS A 66 8.94 -3.22 11.69
CA LYS A 66 10.17 -2.73 11.04
C LYS A 66 11.24 -2.48 12.10
N PRO A 67 12.52 -2.84 11.85
CA PRO A 67 13.59 -2.63 12.81
C PRO A 67 13.99 -1.15 12.95
N GLN A 68 13.68 -0.32 11.96
CA GLN A 68 13.97 1.12 11.96
C GLN A 68 12.84 1.93 11.30
N PRO A 69 12.70 3.23 11.67
CA PRO A 69 13.35 3.89 12.81
C PRO A 69 12.78 3.40 14.15
N ILE A 70 13.58 3.43 15.22
CA ILE A 70 13.18 2.92 16.55
C ILE A 70 12.27 3.94 17.26
N GLU A 71 12.52 5.22 17.04
CA GLU A 71 11.83 6.35 17.70
C GLU A 71 10.39 6.53 17.18
N THR A 72 10.13 6.13 15.95
CA THR A 72 8.82 6.22 15.29
C THR A 72 8.48 4.88 14.63
N PRO A 73 8.19 3.85 15.45
CA PRO A 73 7.95 2.52 14.94
C PRO A 73 6.72 2.51 14.03
N PHE A 74 6.82 1.75 12.94
CA PHE A 74 5.68 1.47 12.09
C PHE A 74 4.55 0.85 12.91
N SER A 75 3.35 1.43 12.84
CA SER A 75 2.19 0.97 13.62
C SER A 75 1.20 0.18 12.77
N PHE A 76 0.75 0.76 11.66
CA PHE A 76 -0.17 0.15 10.72
C PHE A 76 -0.04 0.81 9.35
N ALA A 77 -0.48 0.11 8.31
CA ALA A 77 -0.87 0.73 7.06
C ALA A 77 -2.37 1.00 7.06
N GLU A 78 -2.80 2.01 6.33
CA GLU A 78 -4.21 2.37 6.21
C GLU A 78 -4.62 2.24 4.76
N THR A 79 -5.78 1.66 4.49
CA THR A 79 -6.31 1.57 3.13
C THR A 79 -6.71 2.94 2.61
N TYR A 80 -6.51 3.12 1.30
CA TYR A 80 -6.84 4.31 0.55
C TYR A 80 -8.28 4.77 0.76
N GLU A 81 -8.44 6.09 0.81
CA GLU A 81 -9.74 6.77 0.74
C GLU A 81 -10.04 7.18 -0.72
N ASP A 82 -10.70 8.31 -0.92
CA ASP A 82 -11.28 8.75 -2.21
C ASP A 82 -10.28 9.30 -3.23
N ARG A 83 -9.01 9.53 -2.85
CA ARG A 83 -8.04 10.30 -3.66
C ARG A 83 -6.76 9.56 -4.04
N ALA A 84 -6.52 8.39 -3.47
CA ALA A 84 -5.37 7.59 -3.87
C ALA A 84 -5.76 6.75 -5.09
N ASN A 85 -4.78 6.52 -5.97
CA ASN A 85 -5.01 5.77 -7.19
C ASN A 85 -4.21 4.46 -7.13
N PRO A 86 -4.91 3.30 -7.06
CA PRO A 86 -4.27 2.00 -7.13
C PRO A 86 -3.48 1.81 -8.43
N ASP A 87 -2.45 0.99 -8.39
CA ASP A 87 -1.76 0.55 -9.59
C ASP A 87 -2.68 -0.37 -10.43
N PRO A 88 -2.75 -0.23 -11.76
CA PRO A 88 -3.62 -1.08 -12.60
C PRO A 88 -3.29 -2.58 -12.55
N VAL A 89 -2.04 -2.95 -12.23
CA VAL A 89 -1.60 -4.35 -12.12
C VAL A 89 -2.01 -4.94 -10.78
N PHE A 90 -1.82 -4.20 -9.69
CA PHE A 90 -2.06 -4.71 -8.33
C PHE A 90 -3.46 -4.40 -7.81
N GLY A 91 -4.09 -3.31 -8.25
CA GLY A 91 -5.37 -2.84 -7.74
C GLY A 91 -5.37 -2.70 -6.22
N GLU A 92 -4.24 -2.33 -5.63
CA GLU A 92 -4.05 -2.35 -4.19
C GLU A 92 -4.85 -1.26 -3.49
N HIS A 93 -5.38 -1.57 -2.31
CA HIS A 93 -5.99 -0.59 -1.42
C HIS A 93 -4.96 -0.06 -0.41
N PHE A 94 -3.83 -0.75 -0.22
CA PHE A 94 -2.71 -0.29 0.58
C PHE A 94 -1.41 -0.91 0.07
N ALA A 95 -0.29 -0.25 0.35
CA ALA A 95 1.04 -0.85 0.17
C ALA A 95 1.97 -0.56 1.35
N ILE A 96 2.85 -1.51 1.65
CA ILE A 96 3.88 -1.42 2.68
C ILE A 96 5.20 -1.83 2.04
N GLY A 97 6.12 -0.89 1.81
CA GLY A 97 7.49 -1.23 1.41
C GLY A 97 8.38 -1.53 2.61
N ASP A 98 9.62 -1.92 2.35
CA ASP A 98 10.64 -2.25 3.35
C ASP A 98 10.16 -3.20 4.44
N VAL A 99 9.39 -4.22 4.06
CA VAL A 99 8.93 -5.26 4.99
C VAL A 99 10.02 -6.31 5.10
N PRO A 100 10.55 -6.62 6.30
CA PRO A 100 11.56 -7.66 6.45
C PRO A 100 11.11 -8.99 5.82
N ILE A 101 12.02 -9.71 5.16
CA ILE A 101 11.70 -11.03 4.60
C ILE A 101 11.25 -12.02 5.68
N GLY A 102 10.48 -13.02 5.26
CA GLY A 102 10.00 -14.10 6.12
C GLY A 102 8.49 -14.14 6.30
N GLU A 103 8.03 -14.94 7.26
CA GLU A 103 6.62 -15.13 7.52
C GLU A 103 6.05 -13.97 8.35
N HIS A 104 4.97 -13.38 7.85
CA HIS A 104 4.20 -12.35 8.56
C HIS A 104 2.76 -12.78 8.71
N VAL A 105 2.12 -12.32 9.80
CA VAL A 105 0.68 -12.44 10.00
C VAL A 105 0.11 -11.04 10.08
N LEU A 106 -0.68 -10.68 9.08
CA LEU A 106 -1.38 -9.41 9.05
C LEU A 106 -2.80 -9.56 9.57
N GLY A 107 -3.31 -8.49 10.17
CA GLY A 107 -4.67 -8.42 10.68
C GLY A 107 -5.34 -7.10 10.34
N VAL A 108 -6.62 -7.17 10.02
CA VAL A 108 -7.51 -6.02 9.81
C VAL A 108 -8.87 -6.29 10.44
N GLU A 109 -9.57 -5.24 10.85
CA GLU A 109 -10.97 -5.33 11.28
C GLU A 109 -11.88 -4.96 10.11
N ILE A 110 -12.82 -5.84 9.78
CA ILE A 110 -13.82 -5.66 8.73
C ILE A 110 -15.18 -5.92 9.36
N GLU A 111 -16.08 -4.92 9.33
CA GLU A 111 -17.44 -5.05 9.89
C GLU A 111 -17.47 -5.55 11.36
N GLY A 112 -16.45 -5.17 12.15
CA GLY A 112 -16.29 -5.58 13.55
C GLY A 112 -15.66 -6.97 13.76
N ALA A 113 -15.35 -7.70 12.69
CA ALA A 113 -14.65 -8.99 12.74
C ALA A 113 -13.16 -8.81 12.43
N LYS A 114 -12.29 -9.49 13.20
CA LYS A 114 -10.84 -9.51 12.94
C LYS A 114 -10.51 -10.60 11.93
N VAL A 115 -9.95 -10.20 10.80
CA VAL A 115 -9.52 -11.10 9.72
C VAL A 115 -8.00 -11.11 9.67
N PHE A 116 -7.41 -12.32 9.64
CA PHE A 116 -5.96 -12.50 9.59
C PHE A 116 -5.51 -13.24 8.32
N ARG A 117 -4.32 -12.90 7.83
CA ARG A 117 -3.66 -13.57 6.70
C ARG A 117 -2.19 -13.80 7.01
N LYS A 118 -1.73 -15.03 6.76
CA LYS A 118 -0.31 -15.37 6.79
C LYS A 118 0.25 -15.22 5.38
N LEU A 119 1.41 -14.58 5.25
CA LEU A 119 2.12 -14.45 3.98
C LEU A 119 3.62 -14.62 4.18
N LEU A 120 4.32 -14.97 3.10
CA LEU A 120 5.77 -15.02 3.04
C LEU A 120 6.24 -13.83 2.21
N VAL A 121 6.96 -12.92 2.85
CA VAL A 121 7.63 -11.81 2.17
C VAL A 121 8.98 -12.29 1.66
N GLU A 122 9.21 -12.09 0.38
CA GLU A 122 10.45 -12.45 -0.31
C GLU A 122 11.25 -11.20 -0.66
N GLU A 123 12.57 -11.34 -0.75
CA GLU A 123 13.48 -10.23 -1.01
C GLU A 123 13.20 -9.60 -2.38
N GLU A 124 13.09 -8.28 -2.42
CA GLU A 124 12.87 -7.45 -3.61
C GLU A 124 11.59 -7.78 -4.42
N LYS A 125 10.68 -8.58 -3.86
CA LYS A 125 9.40 -8.92 -4.50
C LYS A 125 8.22 -8.18 -3.90
N VAL A 126 7.17 -8.03 -4.72
CA VAL A 126 5.84 -7.64 -4.26
C VAL A 126 5.06 -8.90 -3.88
N THR A 127 4.62 -8.97 -2.63
CA THR A 127 3.71 -10.01 -2.13
C THR A 127 2.30 -9.45 -2.07
N GLU A 128 1.38 -10.06 -2.81
CA GLU A 128 -0.03 -9.69 -2.78
C GLU A 128 -0.79 -10.33 -1.61
N VAL A 129 -1.74 -9.60 -1.01
CA VAL A 129 -2.61 -10.13 0.04
C VAL A 129 -4.04 -9.60 -0.08
N GLU A 130 -5.03 -10.46 0.18
CA GLU A 130 -6.44 -10.07 0.16
C GLU A 130 -7.16 -10.46 1.46
N PHE A 131 -7.95 -9.51 1.97
CA PHE A 131 -8.82 -9.68 3.12
C PHE A 131 -10.28 -9.55 2.72
N ARG A 132 -11.08 -10.49 3.22
CA ARG A 132 -12.54 -10.55 3.14
C ARG A 132 -13.05 -11.14 4.46
N PRO A 133 -14.28 -10.81 4.91
CA PRO A 133 -14.92 -11.40 6.09
C PRO A 133 -14.89 -12.93 6.11
#